data_AF-A0A1H4RGK5-F1
#
_entry.id   AF-A0A1H4RGK5-F1
#
_cell.length_a   1.000
_cell.length_b   1.000
_cell.length_c   1.000
_cell.angle_alpha   90.00
_cell.angle_beta   90.00
_cell.angle_gamma   90.00
#
_symmetry.space_group_name_H-M   'P 1'
#
loop_
_entity.id
_entity.type
_entity.pdbx_description
1 polymer ?
#
loop_
_entity_poly.entity_id
_entity_poly.type
_entity_poly.pdbx_seq_one_letter_code
_entity_poly.pdbx_strand_id
1 'polypeptide(L)' 'MPALYVMIPAALLIVAIAIYIFFWAVDSGQYDDLDGPAHSILFDDQDPSHTAAVDEAKGQPDAPTEATRKTEPPHA' A
#
# COMPACT_ATOMS: atom_id res chain seq x y z
N MET A 1 54.66 -13.90 -3.64
CA MET A 1 53.37 -13.20 -3.43
C MET A 1 52.25 -13.94 -4.15
N PRO A 2 51.60 -14.94 -3.52
CA PRO A 2 50.59 -15.79 -4.16
C PRO A 2 49.13 -15.28 -4.04
N ALA A 3 48.87 -14.19 -3.31
CA ALA A 3 47.51 -13.73 -3.01
C ALA A 3 46.65 -13.47 -4.26
N LEU A 4 47.27 -13.02 -5.36
CA LEU A 4 46.57 -12.79 -6.63
C LEU A 4 45.91 -14.06 -7.20
N TYR A 5 46.51 -15.24 -6.98
CA TYR A 5 45.93 -16.52 -7.45
C TYR A 5 44.64 -16.89 -6.74
N VAL A 6 44.39 -16.34 -5.55
CA VAL A 6 43.16 -16.58 -4.78
C VAL A 6 42.17 -15.44 -5.02
N MET A 7 42.65 -14.20 -5.02
CA MET A 7 41.79 -13.02 -5.14
C MET A 7 41.13 -12.88 -6.51
N ILE A 8 41.84 -13.19 -7.60
CA ILE A 8 41.28 -13.10 -8.96
C ILE A 8 40.08 -14.04 -9.14
N PRO A 9 40.19 -15.37 -8.88
CA PRO A 9 39.04 -16.26 -9.03
C PRO A 9 37.94 -15.97 -8.01
N ALA A 10 38.28 -15.57 -6.78
CA ALA A 10 37.27 -15.17 -5.79
C ALA A 10 36.46 -13.95 -6.26
N ALA A 11 37.12 -12.92 -6.82
CA ALA A 11 36.45 -11.75 -7.35
C ALA A 11 35.55 -12.10 -8.54
N LEU A 12 36.03 -12.94 -9.48
CA LEU A 12 35.22 -13.40 -10.61
C LEU A 12 33.98 -14.17 -10.15
N LEU A 13 34.11 -15.01 -9.12
CA LEU A 13 33.00 -15.78 -8.57
C LEU A 13 31.96 -14.88 -7.91
N ILE A 14 32.39 -13.85 -7.16
CA ILE A 14 31.49 -12.86 -6.56
C ILE A 14 30.73 -12.10 -7.65
N VAL A 15 31.43 -11.63 -8.69
CA VAL A 15 30.81 -10.92 -9.82
C VAL A 15 29.80 -11.82 -10.55
N ALA A 16 30.15 -13.08 -10.79
CA ALA A 16 29.24 -14.04 -11.42
C ALA A 16 27.96 -14.27 -10.59
N ILE A 17 28.09 -14.42 -9.26
CA ILE A 17 26.93 -14.55 -8.35
C ILE A 17 26.08 -13.28 -8.37
N ALA A 18 26.71 -12.10 -8.33
CA ALA A 18 25.99 -10.82 -8.36
C ALA A 18 25.19 -10.67 -9.66
N ILE A 19 25.79 -11.01 -10.80
CA ILE A 19 25.12 -11.00 -12.11
C ILE A 19 23.94 -11.99 -12.12
N TYR A 20 24.14 -13.21 -11.62
CA TYR A 20 23.10 -14.22 -11.54
C TYR A 20 21.89 -13.74 -10.70
N ILE A 21 22.15 -13.21 -9.50
CA ILE A 21 21.10 -12.68 -8.62
C ILE A 21 20.38 -11.50 -9.28
N PHE A 22 21.12 -10.61 -9.95
CA PHE A 22 20.54 -9.46 -10.65
C PHE A 22 19.55 -9.92 -11.72
N PHE A 23 19.92 -10.85 -12.59
CA PHE A 23 19.03 -11.37 -13.62
C PHE A 23 17.82 -12.12 -13.04
N TRP A 24 18.02 -12.89 -11.97
CA TRP A 24 16.91 -13.54 -11.26
C TRP A 24 15.91 -12.53 -10.68
N ALA A 25 16.40 -11.44 -10.07
CA ALA A 25 15.54 -10.39 -9.51
C ALA A 25 14.76 -9.62 -10.59
N VAL A 26 15.40 -9.38 -11.75
CA VAL A 26 14.75 -8.75 -12.91
C VAL A 26 13.64 -9.65 -13.48
N ASP A 27 13.91 -10.95 -13.63
CA ASP A 27 12.92 -11.93 -14.13
C ASP A 27 11.79 -12.17 -13.13
N SER A 28 12.04 -12.01 -11.82
CA SER A 28 11.05 -12.16 -10.75
C SER A 28 9.94 -11.09 -10.75
N GLY A 29 9.88 -10.20 -11.74
CA GLY A 29 8.75 -9.29 -11.92
C GLY A 29 8.60 -8.22 -10.83
N GLN A 30 9.67 -7.87 -10.10
CA GLN A 30 9.61 -6.82 -9.06
C GLN A 30 9.18 -5.45 -9.62
N TYR A 31 9.28 -5.25 -10.93
CA TYR A 31 8.90 -4.01 -11.61
C TYR A 31 7.42 -3.94 -12.03
N ASP A 32 6.67 -5.04 -11.92
CA ASP A 32 5.23 -5.07 -12.29
C ASP A 32 4.35 -4.32 -11.28
N ASP A 33 4.85 -4.08 -10.06
CA ASP A 33 4.11 -3.35 -9.00
C ASP A 33 4.55 -1.88 -8.85
N LEU A 34 5.29 -1.34 -9.83
CA LEU A 34 5.59 0.10 -9.88
C LEU A 34 4.36 0.96 -10.21
N ASP A 35 3.27 0.34 -10.67
CA ASP A 35 1.99 0.99 -10.95
C ASP A 35 1.11 1.20 -9.70
N GLY A 36 1.46 0.58 -8.56
CA GLY A 36 0.66 0.59 -7.34
C GLY A 36 0.43 1.97 -6.68
N PRO A 37 1.45 2.84 -6.50
CA PRO A 37 1.27 4.10 -5.74
C PRO A 37 0.77 5.29 -6.57
N ALA A 38 0.92 5.26 -7.90
CA ALA A 38 0.58 6.39 -8.76
C ALA A 38 -0.94 6.55 -8.97
N HIS A 39 -1.68 5.45 -8.88
CA HIS A 39 -3.13 5.44 -9.05
C HIS A 39 -3.91 5.74 -7.76
N SER A 40 -3.35 5.51 -6.56
CA SER A 40 -4.03 5.83 -5.30
C SER A 40 -4.13 7.34 -5.08
N ILE A 41 -3.07 8.10 -5.39
CA ILE A 41 -3.06 9.56 -5.18
C ILE A 41 -4.11 10.32 -6.01
N LEU A 42 -4.51 9.81 -7.17
CA LEU A 42 -5.49 10.48 -8.05
C LEU A 42 -6.94 10.09 -7.74
N PHE A 43 -7.17 8.98 -7.04
CA PHE A 43 -8.51 8.44 -6.76
C PHE A 43 -8.86 8.32 -5.27
N ASP A 44 -7.93 8.64 -4.34
CA ASP A 44 -8.16 8.65 -2.88
C ASP A 44 -9.28 9.61 -2.45
N ASP A 45 -9.61 10.63 -3.25
CA ASP A 45 -10.71 11.57 -2.99
C ASP A 45 -12.11 10.96 -3.14
N GLN A 46 -12.22 9.75 -3.68
CA GLN A 46 -13.50 9.06 -3.94
C GLN A 46 -13.75 7.89 -2.97
N ASP A 47 -12.87 7.65 -2.00
CA ASP A 47 -13.07 6.60 -1.01
C ASP A 47 -14.06 7.07 0.09
N PRO A 48 -15.23 6.43 0.24
CA PRO A 48 -16.20 6.79 1.27
C PRO A 48 -15.63 6.60 2.70
N SER A 49 -14.60 5.77 2.88
CA SER A 49 -13.94 5.58 4.18
C SER A 49 -13.10 6.78 4.61
N HIS A 50 -12.53 7.53 3.65
CA HIS A 50 -11.76 8.74 3.93
C HIS A 50 -12.68 9.94 4.23
N THR A 51 -13.87 9.97 3.63
CA THR A 51 -14.92 10.99 3.90
C THR A 51 -15.41 10.93 5.35
N ALA A 52 -15.58 9.72 5.91
CA ALA A 52 -15.98 9.54 7.31
C ALA A 52 -14.92 10.06 8.30
N ALA A 53 -13.63 9.88 8.00
CA ALA A 53 -12.54 10.35 8.85
C ALA A 53 -12.38 11.89 8.84
N VAL A 54 -12.65 12.55 7.70
CA VAL A 54 -12.63 14.03 7.62
C VAL A 54 -13.87 14.67 8.24
N ASP A 55 -15.02 13.99 8.25
CA ASP A 55 -16.23 14.44 8.95
C ASP A 55 -16.09 14.33 10.48
N GLU A 56 -15.42 13.28 10.97
CA GLU A 56 -15.05 13.13 12.39
C GLU A 56 -14.06 14.23 12.83
N ALA A 57 -13.04 14.53 12.01
CA ALA A 57 -12.04 15.56 12.30
C ALA A 57 -12.58 17.00 12.24
N LYS A 58 -13.72 17.23 11.57
CA LYS A 58 -14.37 18.55 11.49
C LYS A 58 -15.28 18.87 12.66
N GLY A 59 -15.40 18.00 13.66
CA GLY A 59 -16.01 18.34 14.95
C GLY A 59 -17.42 18.89 14.81
N GLN A 60 -18.30 18.14 14.13
CA GLN A 60 -19.73 18.39 14.24
C GLN A 60 -20.20 17.75 15.56
N PRO A 61 -20.64 18.53 16.56
CA PRO A 61 -20.99 18.00 17.86
C PRO A 61 -22.28 17.18 17.80
N ASP A 62 -22.30 16.11 18.59
CA ASP A 62 -23.39 15.14 18.74
C ASP A 62 -24.80 15.74 18.91
N ALA A 63 -25.74 15.13 18.17
CA ALA A 63 -27.14 14.82 18.49
C ALA A 63 -28.21 15.95 18.49
N PRO A 64 -29.53 15.65 18.29
CA PRO A 64 -30.17 14.33 18.32
C PRO A 64 -31.15 14.04 17.14
N THR A 65 -31.01 12.89 16.49
CA THR A 65 -32.10 12.30 15.69
C THR A 65 -33.01 11.49 16.60
N GLU A 66 -33.84 12.17 17.39
CA GLU A 66 -34.97 11.53 18.04
C GLU A 66 -36.12 12.52 18.26
N ALA A 67 -36.74 12.94 17.16
CA ALA A 67 -38.08 13.50 17.22
C ALA A 67 -38.81 13.27 15.90
N THR A 68 -40.07 12.83 16.03
CA THR A 68 -41.12 12.66 15.01
C THR A 68 -41.09 11.27 14.35
N ARG A 69 -41.98 10.32 14.68
CA ARG A 69 -43.43 10.47 14.56
C ARG A 69 -44.22 9.57 15.52
N LYS A 70 -44.97 10.26 16.38
CA LYS A 70 -46.28 9.89 16.91
C LYS A 70 -47.18 9.23 15.84
N THR A 71 -47.51 7.95 16.02
CA THR A 71 -48.74 7.32 15.50
C THR A 71 -49.03 6.03 16.28
N GLU A 72 -49.76 6.15 17.38
CA GLU A 72 -50.77 5.15 17.75
C GLU A 72 -52.08 5.65 17.10
N PRO A 73 -52.91 4.82 16.43
CA PRO A 73 -53.85 3.90 17.10
C PRO A 73 -54.19 2.64 16.23
N PRO A 74 -55.34 1.97 16.41
CA PRO A 74 -55.70 0.95 17.42
C PRO A 74 -55.87 -0.45 16.77
N HIS A 75 -55.57 -1.54 17.48
CA HIS A 75 -56.15 -2.84 17.10
C HIS A 75 -56.44 -3.75 18.30
N ALA A 76 -57.75 -3.96 18.48
CA ALA A 76 -58.49 -5.05 19.17
C ALA A 76 -58.45 -5.13 20.70
#